data_AF-A0A9D8Q429-F1
#
_entry.id   AF-A0A9D8Q429-F1
#
_cell.length_a   1.000
_cell.length_b   1.000
_cell.length_c   1.000
_cell.angle_alpha   90.00
_cell.angle_beta   90.00
_cell.angle_gamma   90.00
#
_symmetry.space_group_name_H-M   'P 1'
#
loop_
_entity.id
_entity.type
_entity.pdbx_description
1 polymer ?
#
loop_
_entity_poly.entity_id
_entity_poly.type
_entity_poly.pdbx_seq_one_letter_code
_entity_poly.pdbx_strand_id
1 'polypeptide(L)'
;MTALRLGLFAAALAAGFVAGPAMAQNRCAVTGPTGTPLNIRETPNGDIIGRVTNGVGVRVVNSSFDERGRPWVLIRPRGTSQVVGWVYREFVSCY
;
A
#
# COMPACT_ATOMS: atom_id res chain seq x y z
N MET A 1 25.79 27.21 56.09
CA MET A 1 25.91 26.03 55.19
C MET A 1 24.98 24.99 55.80
N THR A 2 23.84 24.57 55.25
CA THR A 2 23.46 24.40 53.85
C THR A 2 21.94 24.28 53.82
N ALA A 3 21.24 25.05 52.98
CA ALA A 3 19.83 24.82 52.67
C ALA A 3 19.74 23.65 51.69
N LEU A 4 18.97 22.60 51.99
CA LEU A 4 18.63 21.58 51.01
C LEU A 4 17.13 21.62 50.72
N ARG A 5 16.85 21.74 49.43
CA ARG A 5 15.57 22.11 48.84
C ARG A 5 14.60 20.94 48.82
N LEU A 6 13.35 21.32 49.06
CA LEU A 6 12.07 20.73 48.66
C LEU A 6 12.14 19.78 47.45
N GLY A 7 11.54 18.60 47.59
CA GLY A 7 11.18 17.73 46.47
C GLY A 7 9.80 17.13 46.67
N LEU A 8 8.75 17.81 46.20
CA LEU A 8 7.42 17.21 46.06
C LEU A 8 7.43 16.28 44.83
N PHE A 9 7.27 14.97 45.06
CA PHE A 9 7.02 14.01 43.99
C PHE A 9 5.52 14.03 43.64
N ALA A 10 5.15 14.78 42.60
CA ALA A 10 3.83 14.69 41.98
C ALA A 10 3.88 13.62 40.86
N ALA A 11 3.39 12.41 41.15
CA ALA A 11 3.21 11.37 40.15
C ALA A 11 1.89 11.62 39.39
N ALA A 12 1.96 12.19 38.19
CA ALA A 12 0.81 12.34 37.30
C ALA A 12 0.50 11.00 36.61
N LEU A 13 -0.67 10.40 36.87
CA LEU A 13 -1.18 9.28 36.09
C LEU A 13 -1.56 9.77 34.68
N ALA A 14 -0.75 9.44 33.69
CA ALA A 14 -1.10 9.60 32.28
C ALA A 14 -1.98 8.43 31.84
N ALA A 15 -3.27 8.68 31.63
CA ALA A 15 -4.18 7.72 30.98
C ALA A 15 -3.81 7.60 29.50
N GLY A 16 -3.23 6.47 29.11
CA GLY A 16 -2.86 6.18 27.73
C GLY A 16 -4.09 5.94 26.85
N PHE A 17 -4.26 6.76 25.81
CA PHE A 17 -5.18 6.48 24.72
C PHE A 17 -4.68 5.25 23.95
N VAL A 18 -5.40 4.13 24.03
CA VAL A 18 -5.11 2.95 23.20
C VAL A 18 -5.73 3.19 21.83
N ALA A 19 -4.93 3.72 20.90
CA ALA A 19 -5.32 3.80 19.50
C ALA A 19 -5.38 2.37 18.92
N GLY A 20 -6.59 1.87 18.65
CA GLY A 20 -6.78 0.59 17.94
C GLY A 20 -6.26 0.67 16.50
N PRO A 21 -5.90 -0.47 15.87
CA PRO A 21 -5.41 -0.47 14.50
C PRO A 21 -6.55 -0.05 13.56
N ALA A 22 -6.36 1.04 12.82
CA ALA A 22 -7.22 1.39 11.71
C ALA A 22 -7.06 0.33 10.62
N MET A 23 -8.06 -0.55 10.47
CA MET A 23 -8.10 -1.50 9.35
C MET A 23 -8.35 -0.73 8.06
N ALA A 24 -7.29 -0.21 7.43
CA ALA A 24 -7.34 0.31 6.08
C ALA A 24 -7.69 -0.86 5.15
N GLN A 25 -8.96 -0.97 4.77
CA GLN A 25 -9.35 -1.83 3.66
C GLN A 25 -8.69 -1.26 2.41
N ASN A 26 -7.53 -1.79 2.03
CA ASN A 26 -6.74 -1.30 0.91
C ASN A 26 -7.46 -1.58 -0.42
N ARG A 27 -8.50 -0.80 -0.74
CA ARG A 27 -9.33 -0.96 -1.94
C ARG A 27 -8.62 -0.27 -3.08
N CYS A 28 -8.03 -1.06 -3.97
CA CYS A 28 -7.31 -0.53 -5.12
C CYS A 28 -8.09 -0.74 -6.42
N ALA A 29 -7.93 0.15 -7.38
CA ALA A 29 -8.51 0.01 -8.73
C ALA A 29 -7.48 0.42 -9.79
N VAL A 30 -7.64 -0.13 -11.00
CA VAL A 30 -6.85 0.28 -12.16
C VAL A 30 -7.38 1.60 -12.70
N THR A 31 -6.52 2.60 -12.83
CA THR A 31 -6.89 4.00 -13.13
C THR A 31 -6.00 4.63 -14.20
N GLY A 32 -5.62 3.88 -15.25
CA GLY A 32 -4.77 4.41 -16.32
C GLY A 32 -5.39 5.62 -17.04
N PRO A 33 -4.60 6.63 -17.45
CA PRO A 33 -5.14 7.93 -17.91
C PRO A 33 -5.74 7.90 -19.33
N THR A 34 -5.38 6.92 -20.15
CA THR A 34 -5.64 6.95 -21.61
C THR A 34 -6.85 6.12 -22.05
N GLY A 35 -7.59 5.49 -21.12
CA GLY A 35 -8.70 4.59 -21.44
C GLY A 35 -8.29 3.25 -22.10
N THR A 36 -7.02 3.09 -22.46
CA THR A 36 -6.49 1.83 -22.99
C THR A 36 -6.27 0.82 -21.86
N PRO A 37 -6.57 -0.48 -22.06
CA PRO A 37 -6.29 -1.51 -21.07
C PRO A 37 -4.81 -1.53 -20.67
N LEU A 38 -4.55 -1.69 -19.37
CA LEU A 38 -3.22 -1.75 -18.80
C LEU A 38 -2.62 -3.15 -19.02
N ASN A 39 -1.38 -3.21 -19.51
CA ASN A 39 -0.66 -4.46 -19.69
C ASN A 39 -0.32 -5.10 -18.34
N ILE A 40 -0.56 -6.41 -18.23
CA ILE A 40 -0.13 -7.27 -17.13
C ILE A 40 1.10 -8.03 -17.60
N ARG A 41 2.14 -8.07 -16.76
CA ARG A 41 3.43 -8.69 -17.08
C ARG A 41 3.79 -9.79 -16.09
N GLU A 42 4.58 -10.76 -16.54
CA GLU A 42 5.03 -11.88 -15.71
C GLU A 42 5.97 -11.43 -14.58
N THR A 43 6.83 -10.45 -14.86
CA THR A 43 7.75 -9.80 -13.92
C THR A 43 7.76 -8.29 -14.17
N PRO A 44 8.33 -7.46 -13.26
CA PRO A 44 8.60 -6.06 -13.55
C PRO A 44 9.36 -5.90 -14.88
N ASN A 45 8.75 -5.19 -15.83
CA ASN A 45 9.28 -4.99 -17.18
C ASN A 45 9.50 -6.27 -18.03
N GLY A 46 9.00 -7.44 -17.59
CA GLY A 46 9.06 -8.70 -18.35
C GLY A 46 7.97 -8.82 -19.42
N ASP A 47 7.73 -10.04 -19.90
CA ASP A 47 6.77 -10.28 -21.00
C ASP A 47 5.33 -9.93 -20.63
N ILE A 48 4.56 -9.49 -21.63
CA ILE A 48 3.12 -9.19 -21.48
C ILE A 48 2.35 -10.51 -21.51
N ILE A 49 1.68 -10.83 -20.41
CA ILE A 49 0.87 -12.05 -20.25
C ILE A 49 -0.63 -11.78 -20.27
N GLY A 50 -1.04 -10.51 -20.30
CA GLY A 50 -2.45 -10.14 -20.34
C GLY A 50 -2.69 -8.64 -20.28
N ARG A 51 -3.96 -8.27 -20.14
CA ARG A 51 -4.41 -6.89 -20.02
C ARG A 51 -5.56 -6.78 -19.02
N VAL A 52 -5.64 -5.64 -18.33
CA VAL A 52 -6.72 -5.31 -17.39
C VAL A 52 -7.32 -3.95 -17.75
N THR A 53 -8.65 -3.87 -17.78
CA THR A 53 -9.37 -2.63 -18.07
C THR A 53 -9.37 -1.69 -16.86
N ASN A 54 -9.55 -0.39 -17.13
CA ASN A 54 -9.74 0.61 -16.09
C ASN A 54 -11.01 0.32 -15.27
N GLY A 55 -10.99 0.77 -14.00
CA GLY A 55 -12.09 0.57 -13.05
C GLY A 55 -12.10 -0.80 -12.37
N VAL A 56 -11.33 -1.78 -12.87
CA VAL A 56 -11.24 -3.10 -12.25
C VAL A 56 -10.67 -2.99 -10.84
N GLY A 57 -11.45 -3.46 -9.87
CA GLY A 57 -11.05 -3.54 -8.48
C GLY A 57 -10.01 -4.63 -8.27
N VAL A 58 -8.86 -4.25 -7.71
CA VAL A 58 -7.73 -5.13 -7.42
C VAL A 58 -7.29 -5.03 -5.96
N ARG A 59 -6.46 -5.97 -5.53
CA ARG A 59 -5.62 -5.87 -4.35
C ARG A 59 -4.16 -5.93 -4.77
N VAL A 60 -3.34 -5.06 -4.17
CA VAL A 60 -1.88 -5.15 -4.27
C VAL A 60 -1.41 -6.23 -3.30
N VAL A 61 -0.67 -7.22 -3.81
CA VAL A 61 -0.13 -8.31 -2.99
C VAL A 61 1.37 -8.19 -2.77
N ASN A 62 2.08 -7.51 -3.67
CA ASN A 62 3.50 -7.22 -3.53
C ASN A 62 3.88 -5.96 -4.33
N SER A 63 5.03 -5.39 -4.04
CA SER A 63 5.63 -4.26 -4.75
C SER A 63 7.10 -4.52 -5.03
N SER A 64 7.59 -4.03 -6.16
CA SER A 64 8.99 -4.13 -6.55
C SER A 64 9.38 -2.94 -7.43
N PHE A 65 10.67 -2.87 -7.76
CA PHE A 65 11.22 -1.93 -8.73
C PHE A 65 11.89 -2.74 -9.84
N ASP A 66 11.85 -2.23 -11.07
CA ASP A 66 12.68 -2.77 -12.13
C ASP A 66 14.10 -2.18 -12.10
N GLU A 67 14.96 -2.63 -13.02
CA GLU A 67 16.34 -2.17 -13.17
C GLU A 67 16.49 -0.67 -13.41
N ARG A 68 15.41 0.01 -13.83
CA ARG A 68 15.36 1.46 -14.05
C ARG A 68 14.75 2.21 -12.86
N GLY A 69 14.49 1.52 -11.75
CA GLY A 69 13.87 2.09 -10.56
C GLY A 69 12.40 2.46 -10.74
N ARG A 70 11.71 1.96 -11.77
CA ARG A 70 10.28 2.23 -11.95
C ARG A 70 9.48 1.34 -11.00
N PRO A 71 8.45 1.86 -10.31
CA PRO A 71 7.69 1.09 -9.33
C PRO A 71 6.65 0.18 -10.01
N TRP A 72 6.58 -1.06 -9.54
CA TRP A 72 5.64 -2.08 -9.99
C TRP A 72 4.86 -2.66 -8.81
N VAL A 73 3.65 -3.14 -9.08
CA VAL A 73 2.85 -3.90 -8.13
C VAL A 73 2.34 -5.18 -8.72
N LEU A 74 2.42 -6.24 -7.92
CA LEU A 74 1.78 -7.52 -8.21
C LEU A 74 0.32 -7.42 -7.76
N ILE A 75 -0.60 -7.71 -8.67
CA ILE A 75 -2.04 -7.56 -8.41
C ILE A 75 -2.79 -8.89 -8.46
N ARG A 76 -3.86 -8.94 -7.68
CA ARG A 76 -4.94 -9.91 -7.84
C ARG A 76 -6.29 -9.19 -7.95
N PRO A 77 -7.24 -9.66 -8.77
CA PRO A 77 -8.58 -9.09 -8.78
C PRO A 77 -9.26 -9.28 -7.42
N ARG A 78 -10.20 -8.38 -7.08
CA ARG A 78 -10.99 -8.52 -5.86
C ARG A 78 -11.88 -9.76 -5.93
N GLY A 79 -12.07 -10.43 -4.79
CA GLY A 79 -12.91 -11.63 -4.70
C GLY A 79 -12.24 -12.92 -5.16
N THR A 80 -11.01 -12.86 -5.68
CA THR A 80 -10.24 -14.04 -6.11
C THR A 80 -8.91 -14.14 -5.36
N SER A 81 -8.44 -15.37 -5.21
CA SER A 81 -7.12 -15.72 -4.69
C SER A 81 -6.05 -15.77 -5.80
N GLN A 82 -6.46 -15.73 -7.07
CA GLN A 82 -5.55 -15.82 -8.21
C GLN A 82 -4.77 -14.52 -8.39
N VAL A 83 -3.44 -14.63 -8.29
CA VAL A 83 -2.51 -13.58 -8.71
C VAL A 83 -2.44 -13.58 -10.23
N VAL A 84 -2.53 -12.40 -10.84
CA VAL A 84 -2.62 -12.27 -12.30
C VAL A 84 -1.34 -11.75 -12.91
N GLY A 85 -0.59 -10.89 -12.21
CA GLY A 85 0.75 -10.45 -12.64
C GLY A 85 1.09 -9.03 -12.22
N TRP A 86 2.19 -8.51 -12.75
CA TRP A 86 2.75 -7.20 -12.44
C TRP A 86 2.20 -6.12 -13.35
N VAL A 87 1.90 -4.96 -12.76
CA VAL A 87 1.51 -3.74 -13.47
C VAL A 87 2.28 -2.54 -12.93
N TYR A 88 2.40 -1.47 -13.72
CA TYR A 88 2.98 -0.22 -13.24
C TYR A 88 2.18 0.33 -12.07
N ARG A 89 2.88 0.70 -10.99
CA ARG A 89 2.27 1.19 -9.75
C ARG A 89 1.45 2.47 -9.97
N GLU A 90 1.92 3.36 -10.83
CA GLU A 90 1.29 4.66 -11.10
C GLU A 90 -0.14 4.55 -11.66
N PHE A 91 -0.52 3.39 -12.22
CA PHE A 91 -1.87 3.15 -12.75
C PHE A 91 -2.77 2.36 -11.79
N VAL A 92 -2.37 2.23 -10.51
CA VAL A 92 -3.16 1.59 -9.46
C VAL A 92 -3.40 2.58 -8.33
N SER A 93 -4.65 3.00 -8.17
CA SER A 93 -5.08 3.91 -7.11
C SER A 93 -5.72 3.14 -5.96
N CYS A 94 -5.26 3.34 -4.73
CA CYS A 94 -5.83 2.75 -3.51
C CYS A 94 -6.50 3.82 -2.66
N TYR A 95 -7.71 3.52 -2.16
CA TYR A 95 -8.58 4.42 -1.39
C TYR A 95 -9.34 3.65 -0.30
#